data_AF-A0A517QCE2-F1
#
_entry.id   AF-A0A517QCE2-F1
#
_cell.length_a   1.000
_cell.length_b   1.000
_cell.length_c   1.000
_cell.angle_alpha   90.00
_cell.angle_beta   90.00
_cell.angle_gamma   90.00
#
_symmetry.space_group_name_H-M   'P 1'
#
loop_
_entity.id
_entity.type
_entity.pdbx_description
1 polymer ?
#
loop_
_entity_poly.entity_id
_entity_poly.type
_entity_poly.pdbx_seq_one_letter_code
_entity_poly.pdbx_strand_id
1 'polypeptide(L)'
;MESQQEKSALDPSVGSEIEEAINAPTNFGGILKRLGPGLIIAGSIVGSGELIATTKTGAQAGIALLWLIIVGCLIKVFVQIELGRYSISRGETTLQALNHVPGPRFGVLKNPNQQAPNWILWFWLIMSLCTIGQLGGIVGGVGQALALTVPIKGDYRQAIQYPSEKEFVHYLEVEEELKSEEGSLASLSPEERERYLRGHAKLKQRIEALQEEGQMILQKIRNEESLTDENGTSLLEPQTWDDKIWAGVIAVMTAFLLYFGRYNLIEHLSTILVVSFTFVTIGNVFSLQTSDIWSISGAEIMRGLSFGIPEATGGMNPLITALAAFGIIGVGATELIAYPYWCLEKGYARFTGPHSEDDSWAQRAKGWMRVMKIDAFASMCIYTFATLAFYLMGVAVLHKEGLDPDGMRMVSTLAEAYVPVFGAYAKWLFLAGAIAVLYSTFLVANAANARIFSDGLRFFGIVDERKPEALRNWIKAMSFILPLLCLAVFLTGANPVRLVLIAGTMQAIMLPMLGIAAIYLRYTRIDSRLTPGKLWDLMLFLSCLGLLLAGGFGVYKQLFA
;
A
#
# COMPACT_ATOMS: atom_id res chain seq x y z
N MET A 1 19.04 2.23 36.98
CA MET A 1 18.72 3.62 36.61
C MET A 1 18.66 3.80 35.09
N GLU A 2 19.66 3.34 34.32
CA GLU A 2 19.63 3.39 32.85
C GLU A 2 18.36 2.82 32.22
N SER A 3 17.84 1.68 32.69
CA SER A 3 16.62 1.07 32.09
C SER A 3 15.31 1.84 32.38
N GLN A 4 15.29 2.73 33.38
CA GLN A 4 14.15 3.59 33.69
C GLN A 4 14.26 4.94 32.96
N GLN A 5 15.46 5.52 32.87
CA GLN A 5 15.76 6.65 31.99
C GLN A 5 15.49 6.31 30.52
N GLU A 6 15.86 5.10 30.06
CA GLU A 6 15.59 4.63 28.70
C GLU A 6 14.10 4.46 28.39
N LYS A 7 13.31 3.98 29.36
CA LYS A 7 11.84 3.90 29.23
C LYS A 7 11.19 5.28 29.22
N SER A 8 11.72 6.22 30.00
CA SER A 8 11.26 7.61 30.05
C SER A 8 11.60 8.39 28.78
N ALA A 9 12.76 8.14 28.16
CA ALA A 9 13.17 8.77 26.90
C ALA A 9 12.34 8.29 25.70
N LEU A 10 11.69 7.13 25.79
CA LEU A 10 10.80 6.56 24.77
C LEU A 10 9.33 7.00 24.94
N ASP A 11 8.99 7.76 25.99
CA ASP A 11 7.65 8.33 26.17
C ASP A 11 7.64 9.82 25.73
N PRO A 12 7.10 10.15 24.54
CA PRO A 12 7.05 11.53 24.05
C PRO A 12 6.06 12.43 24.81
N SER A 13 5.36 11.91 25.83
CA SER A 13 4.51 12.72 26.74
C SER A 13 5.27 13.33 27.91
N VAL A 14 6.50 12.89 28.17
CA VAL A 14 7.40 13.60 29.09
C VAL A 14 7.88 14.84 28.37
N GLY A 15 7.64 16.00 28.99
CA GLY A 15 8.00 17.31 28.47
C GLY A 15 9.46 17.40 28.02
N SER A 16 9.72 18.48 27.29
CA SER A 16 10.96 18.94 26.66
C SER A 16 12.22 19.06 27.56
N GLU A 17 12.41 18.21 28.56
CA GLU A 17 13.48 18.32 29.57
C GLU A 17 14.55 17.23 29.50
N ILE A 18 14.41 16.20 28.65
CA ILE A 18 15.51 15.25 28.41
C ILE A 18 16.25 15.64 27.13
N GLU A 19 17.20 16.56 27.30
CA GLU A 19 18.18 16.99 26.28
C GLU A 19 19.33 15.97 26.12
N GLU A 20 19.06 14.68 26.31
CA GLU A 20 20.13 13.67 26.27
C GLU A 20 20.37 13.20 24.83
N ALA A 21 21.42 13.77 24.24
CA ALA A 21 22.10 13.13 23.12
C ALA A 21 22.64 11.77 23.59
N ILE A 22 22.15 10.68 23.00
CA ILE A 22 22.47 9.31 23.39
C ILE A 22 23.23 8.64 22.25
N ASN A 23 24.29 7.91 22.59
CA ASN A 23 25.02 7.10 21.61
C ASN A 23 24.14 5.95 21.11
N ALA A 24 24.13 5.73 19.79
CA ALA A 24 23.38 4.62 19.23
C ALA A 24 23.94 3.28 19.71
N PRO A 25 23.08 2.27 19.96
CA PRO A 25 23.53 0.95 20.36
C PRO A 25 24.37 0.30 19.26
N THR A 26 25.45 -0.37 19.66
CA THR A 26 26.36 -1.09 18.75
C THR A 26 26.09 -2.59 18.71
N ASN A 27 25.46 -3.13 19.76
CA ASN A 27 25.10 -4.54 19.87
C ASN A 27 23.77 -4.85 19.17
N PHE A 28 23.62 -6.10 18.73
CA PHE A 28 22.44 -6.53 17.97
C PHE A 28 21.13 -6.36 18.76
N GLY A 29 21.12 -6.76 20.04
CA GLY A 29 19.92 -6.65 20.88
C GLY A 29 19.49 -5.21 21.16
N GLY A 30 20.43 -4.28 21.30
CA GLY A 30 20.15 -2.86 21.47
C GLY A 30 19.62 -2.23 20.20
N ILE A 31 20.19 -2.58 19.04
CA ILE A 31 19.66 -2.15 17.73
C ILE A 31 18.22 -2.65 17.55
N LEU A 32 17.97 -3.93 17.83
CA LEU A 32 16.64 -4.53 17.69
C LEU A 32 15.57 -3.82 18.52
N LYS A 33 15.90 -3.38 19.74
CA LYS A 33 15.00 -2.60 20.61
C LYS A 33 14.70 -1.19 20.10
N ARG A 34 15.52 -0.66 19.20
CA ARG A 34 15.37 0.69 18.65
C ARG A 34 14.68 0.71 17.29
N LEU A 35 14.53 -0.45 16.64
CA LEU A 35 13.71 -0.58 15.43
C LEU A 35 12.25 -0.21 15.73
N GLY A 36 11.49 0.09 14.68
CA GLY A 36 10.09 0.51 14.82
C GLY A 36 9.56 1.26 13.60
N PRO A 37 10.19 2.38 13.19
CA PRO A 37 9.74 3.16 12.04
C PRO A 37 9.54 2.32 10.77
N GLY A 38 10.48 1.41 10.48
CA GLY A 38 10.40 0.50 9.35
C GLY A 38 9.26 -0.52 9.50
N LEU A 39 9.04 -1.07 10.69
CA LEU A 39 7.93 -2.01 10.95
C LEU A 39 6.57 -1.35 10.84
N ILE A 40 6.45 -0.08 11.25
CA ILE A 40 5.24 0.72 11.05
C ILE A 40 4.99 0.87 9.54
N ILE A 41 6.00 1.26 8.77
CA ILE A 41 5.88 1.35 7.30
C ILE A 41 5.55 0.00 6.67
N ALA A 42 6.15 -1.10 7.13
CA ALA A 42 5.79 -2.43 6.65
C ALA A 42 4.30 -2.73 6.90
N GLY A 43 3.69 -2.20 7.96
CA GLY A 43 2.26 -2.35 8.24
C GLY A 43 1.31 -1.44 7.50
N SER A 44 1.79 -0.31 6.97
CA SER A 44 1.02 0.44 5.96
C SER A 44 1.16 -0.18 4.57
N ILE A 45 2.24 -0.92 4.32
CA ILE A 45 2.45 -1.61 3.04
C ILE A 45 1.63 -2.89 3.06
N VAL A 46 2.09 -3.92 3.81
CA VAL A 46 1.49 -5.26 3.88
C VAL A 46 0.02 -5.16 4.29
N GLY A 47 -0.85 -5.19 3.28
CA GLY A 47 -2.13 -4.51 3.38
C GLY A 47 -3.11 -4.80 2.26
N SER A 48 -3.96 -3.82 2.00
CA SER A 48 -4.89 -3.83 0.85
C SER A 48 -4.16 -3.77 -0.49
N GLY A 49 -2.99 -3.12 -0.54
CA GLY A 49 -2.18 -3.03 -1.76
C GLY A 49 -1.75 -4.42 -2.25
N GLU A 50 -1.28 -5.26 -1.35
CA GLU A 50 -0.83 -6.61 -1.67
C GLU A 50 -2.00 -7.58 -1.80
N LEU A 51 -2.96 -7.52 -0.88
CA LEU A 51 -4.12 -8.41 -0.89
C LEU A 51 -4.96 -8.23 -2.16
N ILE A 52 -5.11 -7.00 -2.66
CA ILE A 52 -5.94 -6.70 -3.83
C ILE A 52 -5.08 -6.46 -5.07
N ALA A 53 -4.25 -5.41 -5.10
CA ALA A 53 -3.58 -4.98 -6.32
C ALA A 53 -2.44 -5.93 -6.75
N THR A 54 -1.58 -6.37 -5.82
CA THR A 54 -0.51 -7.33 -6.13
C THR A 54 -1.09 -8.69 -6.53
N THR A 55 -2.10 -9.16 -5.80
CA THR A 55 -2.75 -10.44 -6.08
C THR A 55 -3.48 -10.41 -7.44
N LYS A 56 -4.15 -9.29 -7.77
CA LYS A 56 -4.75 -9.06 -9.11
C LYS A 56 -3.69 -8.96 -10.21
N THR A 57 -2.56 -8.33 -9.92
CA THR A 57 -1.42 -8.29 -10.86
C THR A 57 -0.89 -9.70 -11.12
N GLY A 58 -0.77 -10.54 -10.09
CA GLY A 58 -0.42 -11.96 -10.26
C GLY A 58 -1.47 -12.74 -11.06
N ALA A 59 -2.77 -12.47 -10.84
CA ALA A 59 -3.87 -13.08 -11.57
C ALA A 59 -3.82 -12.75 -13.08
N GLN A 60 -3.52 -11.51 -13.45
CA GLN A 60 -3.52 -11.06 -14.83
C GLN A 60 -2.18 -11.32 -15.55
N ALA A 61 -1.05 -11.10 -14.87
CA ALA A 61 0.28 -11.18 -15.47
C ALA A 61 0.95 -12.55 -15.34
N GLY A 62 0.39 -13.45 -14.53
CA GLY A 62 1.00 -14.75 -14.26
C GLY A 62 2.38 -14.60 -13.62
N ILE A 63 3.29 -15.54 -13.86
CA ILE A 63 4.60 -15.52 -13.20
C ILE A 63 5.56 -14.46 -13.79
N ALA A 64 5.27 -13.92 -14.97
CA ALA A 64 6.22 -13.13 -15.77
C ALA A 64 6.72 -11.84 -15.11
N LEU A 65 5.92 -11.21 -14.24
CA LEU A 65 6.27 -9.93 -13.61
C LEU A 65 6.84 -10.10 -12.19
N LEU A 66 7.19 -11.31 -11.78
CA LEU A 66 7.79 -11.57 -10.47
C LEU A 66 9.07 -10.74 -10.25
N TRP A 67 9.95 -10.63 -11.26
CA TRP A 67 11.17 -9.81 -11.18
C TRP A 67 10.86 -8.33 -10.93
N LEU A 68 9.79 -7.80 -11.54
CA LEU A 68 9.41 -6.39 -11.44
C LEU A 68 8.98 -6.05 -10.01
N ILE A 69 8.29 -6.96 -9.32
CA ILE A 69 7.91 -6.82 -7.92
C ILE A 69 9.15 -6.72 -7.02
N ILE A 70 10.13 -7.61 -7.22
CA ILE A 70 11.37 -7.64 -6.43
C ILE A 70 12.17 -6.35 -6.65
N VAL A 71 12.39 -5.98 -7.92
CA VAL A 71 13.12 -4.77 -8.28
C VAL A 71 12.40 -3.54 -7.75
N GLY A 72 11.08 -3.45 -7.90
CA GLY A 72 10.26 -2.34 -7.40
C GLY A 72 10.36 -2.15 -5.90
N CYS A 73 10.38 -3.24 -5.13
CA CYS A 73 10.56 -3.19 -3.68
C CYS A 73 11.99 -2.79 -3.27
N LEU A 74 13.00 -3.31 -3.97
CA LEU A 74 14.41 -3.10 -3.66
C LEU A 74 14.88 -1.68 -3.98
N ILE A 75 14.52 -1.14 -5.14
CA ILE A 75 15.08 0.13 -5.58
C ILE A 75 14.64 1.29 -4.67
N LYS A 76 13.43 1.26 -4.12
CA LYS A 76 12.86 2.38 -3.36
C LYS A 76 13.55 2.62 -2.01
N VAL A 77 14.14 1.58 -1.41
CA VAL A 77 14.79 1.66 -0.09
C VAL A 77 15.95 2.65 -0.07
N PHE A 78 16.64 2.86 -1.19
CA PHE A 78 17.76 3.80 -1.26
C PHE A 78 17.30 5.25 -1.12
N VAL A 79 16.19 5.62 -1.78
CA VAL A 79 15.56 6.93 -1.63
C VAL A 79 15.01 7.10 -0.21
N GLN A 80 14.36 6.06 0.33
CA GLN A 80 13.85 6.06 1.71
C GLN A 80 14.95 6.36 2.73
N ILE A 81 16.10 5.70 2.61
CA ILE A 81 17.25 5.88 3.50
C ILE A 81 17.87 7.27 3.32
N GLU A 82 17.94 7.82 2.12
CA GLU A 82 18.48 9.17 1.92
C GLU A 82 17.57 10.27 2.49
N LEU A 83 16.26 10.16 2.31
CA LEU A 83 15.31 11.08 2.95
C LEU A 83 15.40 10.97 4.48
N GLY A 84 15.45 9.75 5.02
CA GLY A 84 15.63 9.53 6.45
C GLY A 84 16.96 10.07 6.98
N ARG A 85 18.05 9.90 6.23
CA ARG A 85 19.37 10.43 6.56
C ARG A 85 19.34 11.95 6.69
N TYR A 86 18.70 12.62 5.74
CA TYR A 86 18.54 14.07 5.78
C TYR A 86 17.78 14.51 7.03
N SER A 87 16.60 13.94 7.26
CA SER A 87 15.76 14.28 8.42
C SER A 87 16.43 14.01 9.76
N ILE A 88 17.17 12.90 9.91
CA ILE A 88 17.91 12.63 11.15
C ILE A 88 19.04 13.65 11.34
N SER A 89 19.75 14.02 10.27
CA SER A 89 20.87 14.95 10.38
C SER A 89 20.46 16.40 10.65
N ARG A 90 19.29 16.83 10.16
CA ARG A 90 18.81 18.21 10.30
C ARG A 90 17.71 18.38 11.35
N GLY A 91 17.08 17.29 11.79
CA GLY A 91 15.88 17.34 12.64
C GLY A 91 14.63 17.86 11.90
N GLU A 92 14.66 17.91 10.58
CA GLU A 92 13.60 18.46 9.73
C GLU A 92 12.66 17.36 9.22
N THR A 93 11.38 17.68 9.08
CA THR A 93 10.39 16.76 8.49
C THR A 93 10.65 16.55 6.99
N THR A 94 10.08 15.50 6.41
CA THR A 94 10.22 15.27 4.96
C THR A 94 9.61 16.42 4.15
N LEU A 95 8.51 17.03 4.60
CA LEU A 95 7.92 18.17 3.86
C LEU A 95 8.82 19.41 3.92
N GLN A 96 9.49 19.66 5.05
CA GLN A 96 10.51 20.71 5.16
C GLN A 96 11.67 20.45 4.20
N ALA A 97 12.18 19.21 4.20
CA ALA A 97 13.22 18.77 3.28
C ALA A 97 12.84 18.99 1.81
N LEU A 98 11.62 18.60 1.42
CA LEU A 98 11.11 18.77 0.06
C LEU A 98 10.93 20.24 -0.32
N ASN A 99 10.60 21.12 0.63
CA ASN A 99 10.44 22.55 0.36
C ASN A 99 11.78 23.27 0.07
N HIS A 100 12.92 22.66 0.43
CA HIS A 100 14.25 23.17 0.08
C HIS A 100 14.63 22.92 -1.39
N VAL A 101 13.93 22.02 -2.09
CA VAL A 101 14.18 21.73 -3.51
C VAL A 101 13.83 22.95 -4.37
N PRO A 102 14.69 23.32 -5.34
CA PRO A 102 14.45 24.47 -6.21
C PRO A 102 13.21 24.28 -7.10
N GLY A 103 12.60 25.39 -7.51
CA GLY A 103 11.49 25.41 -8.45
C GLY A 103 10.44 26.48 -8.14
N PRO A 104 9.35 26.51 -8.92
CA PRO A 104 8.25 27.45 -8.72
C PRO A 104 7.64 27.34 -7.31
N ARG A 105 7.28 28.49 -6.75
CA ARG A 105 6.65 28.62 -5.44
C ARG A 105 5.37 29.41 -5.57
N PHE A 106 4.31 28.92 -4.94
CA PHE A 106 2.98 29.54 -5.01
C PHE A 106 2.38 29.58 -3.60
N GLY A 107 1.78 30.70 -3.22
CA GLY A 107 1.12 30.86 -1.92
C GLY A 107 1.41 32.21 -1.26
N VAL A 108 0.63 32.51 -0.23
CA VAL A 108 0.73 33.78 0.52
C VAL A 108 1.71 33.60 1.68
N LEU A 109 2.73 34.46 1.72
CA LEU A 109 3.68 34.54 2.83
C LEU A 109 2.99 35.21 4.03
N LYS A 110 2.49 34.42 4.99
CA LYS A 110 1.93 34.97 6.24
C LYS A 110 3.02 35.37 7.24
N ASN A 111 4.21 34.77 7.17
CA ASN A 111 5.35 35.11 8.01
C ASN A 111 6.56 35.50 7.15
N PRO A 112 7.29 36.57 7.49
CA PRO A 112 8.47 37.03 6.74
C PRO A 112 9.63 36.02 6.72
N ASN A 113 9.68 35.10 7.69
CA ASN A 113 10.71 34.06 7.77
C ASN A 113 10.32 32.73 7.10
N GLN A 114 9.09 32.61 6.59
CA GLN A 114 8.59 31.36 6.03
C GLN A 114 8.75 31.34 4.51
N GLN A 115 9.13 30.20 3.95
CA GLN A 115 9.20 30.01 2.51
C GLN A 115 7.85 29.53 1.99
N ALA A 116 7.30 30.19 0.96
CA ALA A 116 6.09 29.73 0.29
C ALA A 116 6.27 28.28 -0.24
N PRO A 117 5.20 27.46 -0.23
CA PRO A 117 5.30 26.07 -0.64
C PRO A 117 5.70 25.98 -2.12
N ASN A 118 6.67 25.12 -2.39
CA ASN A 118 7.08 24.82 -3.77
C ASN A 118 6.07 23.91 -4.48
N TRP A 119 6.27 23.75 -5.79
CA TRP A 119 5.44 22.91 -6.65
C TRP A 119 5.35 21.43 -6.19
N ILE A 120 6.38 20.88 -5.55
CA ILE A 120 6.37 19.51 -5.01
C ILE A 120 5.39 19.41 -3.84
N LEU A 121 5.35 20.41 -2.95
CA LEU A 121 4.39 20.44 -1.83
C LEU A 121 2.95 20.59 -2.34
N TRP A 122 2.72 21.37 -3.40
CA TRP A 122 1.40 21.43 -4.03
C TRP A 122 0.99 20.10 -4.65
N PHE A 123 1.89 19.43 -5.36
CA PHE A 123 1.62 18.11 -5.90
C PHE A 123 1.35 17.09 -4.80
N TRP A 124 2.15 17.10 -3.73
CA TRP A 124 1.92 16.29 -2.54
C TRP A 124 0.52 16.52 -1.95
N LEU A 125 0.05 17.76 -1.86
CA LEU A 125 -1.29 18.05 -1.34
C LEU A 125 -2.38 17.42 -2.21
N ILE A 126 -2.29 17.56 -3.53
CA ILE A 126 -3.24 16.96 -4.49
C ILE A 126 -3.21 15.43 -4.37
N MET A 127 -2.01 14.84 -4.38
CA MET A 127 -1.83 13.39 -4.21
C MET A 127 -2.44 12.90 -2.89
N SER A 128 -2.25 13.66 -1.80
CA SER A 128 -2.76 13.28 -0.48
C SER A 128 -4.29 13.33 -0.42
N LEU A 129 -4.91 14.28 -1.14
CA LEU A 129 -6.38 14.31 -1.30
C LEU A 129 -6.89 13.09 -2.06
N CYS A 130 -6.22 12.69 -3.16
CA CYS A 130 -6.57 11.46 -3.89
C CYS A 130 -6.38 10.20 -3.01
N THR A 131 -5.37 10.19 -2.15
CA THR A 131 -5.05 9.06 -1.25
C THR A 131 -6.13 8.83 -0.20
N ILE A 132 -6.92 9.85 0.17
CA ILE A 132 -8.10 9.66 1.05
C ILE A 132 -9.11 8.72 0.40
N GLY A 133 -9.29 8.79 -0.93
CA GLY A 133 -10.15 7.87 -1.67
C GLY A 133 -9.64 6.44 -1.63
N GLN A 134 -8.31 6.25 -1.77
CA GLN A 134 -7.68 4.94 -1.58
C GLN A 134 -7.97 4.38 -0.19
N LEU A 135 -7.75 5.17 0.87
CA LEU A 135 -8.05 4.76 2.26
C LEU A 135 -9.53 4.49 2.52
N GLY A 136 -10.43 5.18 1.82
CA GLY A 136 -11.87 4.86 1.77
C GLY A 136 -12.13 3.45 1.22
N GLY A 137 -11.44 3.08 0.14
CA GLY A 137 -11.47 1.71 -0.38
C GLY A 137 -10.95 0.67 0.61
N ILE A 138 -9.89 1.00 1.37
CA ILE A 138 -9.33 0.10 2.40
C ILE A 138 -10.33 -0.14 3.52
N VAL A 139 -10.93 0.90 4.10
CA VAL A 139 -11.91 0.73 5.20
C VAL A 139 -13.15 -0.02 4.72
N GLY A 140 -13.56 0.19 3.47
CA GLY A 140 -14.56 -0.64 2.79
C GLY A 140 -14.15 -2.11 2.76
N GLY A 141 -12.92 -2.41 2.31
CA GLY A 141 -12.38 -3.77 2.32
C GLY A 141 -12.35 -4.43 3.70
N VAL A 142 -12.01 -3.68 4.77
CA VAL A 142 -12.11 -4.18 6.16
C VAL A 142 -13.57 -4.51 6.50
N GLY A 143 -14.49 -3.59 6.15
CA GLY A 143 -15.93 -3.77 6.37
C GLY A 143 -16.47 -5.01 5.64
N GLN A 144 -16.04 -5.25 4.41
CA GLN A 144 -16.38 -6.40 3.59
C GLN A 144 -15.85 -7.71 4.19
N ALA A 145 -14.59 -7.74 4.62
CA ALA A 145 -14.01 -8.91 5.29
C ALA A 145 -14.73 -9.23 6.61
N LEU A 146 -15.15 -8.20 7.36
CA LEU A 146 -15.98 -8.35 8.55
C LEU A 146 -17.40 -8.81 8.22
N ALA A 147 -18.03 -8.29 7.18
CA ALA A 147 -19.35 -8.73 6.72
C ALA A 147 -19.34 -10.21 6.29
N LEU A 148 -18.25 -10.66 5.66
CA LEU A 148 -18.02 -12.07 5.35
C LEU A 148 -17.86 -12.93 6.60
N THR A 149 -17.23 -12.42 7.65
CA THR A 149 -16.90 -13.18 8.87
C THR A 149 -18.06 -13.19 9.86
N VAL A 150 -18.61 -12.02 10.16
CA VAL A 150 -19.67 -11.74 11.12
C VAL A 150 -20.77 -10.92 10.42
N PRO A 151 -21.66 -11.57 9.64
CA PRO A 151 -22.76 -10.89 8.95
C PRO A 151 -23.75 -10.32 9.98
N ILE A 152 -24.33 -9.16 9.68
CA ILE A 152 -25.33 -8.51 10.53
C ILE A 152 -26.73 -8.75 9.95
N LYS A 153 -26.93 -8.38 8.68
CA LYS A 153 -28.14 -8.63 7.88
C LYS A 153 -27.96 -9.76 6.87
N GLY A 154 -26.71 -10.07 6.48
CA GLY A 154 -26.38 -11.08 5.48
C GLY A 154 -26.53 -10.61 4.03
N ASP A 155 -26.84 -9.33 3.81
CA ASP A 155 -27.03 -8.74 2.48
C ASP A 155 -25.73 -8.78 1.64
N TYR A 156 -24.58 -8.54 2.27
CA TYR A 156 -23.28 -8.63 1.61
C TYR A 156 -22.99 -10.05 1.09
N ARG A 157 -23.30 -11.07 1.89
CA ARG A 157 -23.09 -12.48 1.49
C ARG A 157 -24.02 -12.90 0.34
N GLN A 158 -25.19 -12.30 0.22
CA GLN A 158 -26.09 -12.53 -0.92
C GLN A 158 -25.56 -11.82 -2.17
N ALA A 159 -25.13 -10.56 -2.05
CA ALA A 159 -24.66 -9.76 -3.17
C ALA A 159 -23.45 -10.38 -3.90
N ILE A 160 -22.52 -11.01 -3.18
CA ILE A 160 -21.32 -11.63 -3.76
C ILE A 160 -21.59 -12.98 -4.47
N GLN A 161 -22.78 -13.56 -4.34
CA GLN A 161 -23.13 -14.81 -5.02
C GLN A 161 -23.20 -14.60 -6.54
N TYR A 162 -23.78 -13.47 -6.95
CA TYR A 162 -23.79 -13.03 -8.34
C TYR A 162 -22.35 -12.75 -8.82
N PRO A 163 -21.94 -13.19 -10.01
CA PRO A 163 -20.73 -12.67 -10.66
C PRO A 163 -20.82 -11.16 -10.90
N SER A 164 -19.66 -10.51 -11.05
CA SER A 164 -19.59 -9.10 -11.45
C SER A 164 -20.00 -8.91 -12.91
N GLU A 165 -20.37 -7.68 -13.28
CA GLU A 165 -20.70 -7.33 -14.66
C GLU A 165 -19.57 -7.69 -15.63
N LYS A 166 -18.32 -7.42 -15.25
CA LYS A 166 -17.13 -7.79 -16.04
C LYS A 166 -17.01 -9.29 -16.24
N GLU A 167 -17.31 -10.09 -15.21
CA GLU A 167 -17.32 -11.55 -15.34
C GLU A 167 -18.41 -11.97 -16.34
N PHE A 168 -19.63 -11.44 -16.25
CA PHE A 168 -20.70 -11.77 -17.20
C PHE A 168 -20.36 -11.36 -18.65
N VAL A 169 -19.79 -10.17 -18.87
CA VAL A 169 -19.33 -9.72 -20.19
C VAL A 169 -18.25 -10.66 -20.71
N HIS A 170 -17.25 -10.98 -19.89
CA HIS A 170 -16.18 -11.89 -20.26
C HIS A 170 -16.69 -13.30 -20.63
N TYR A 171 -17.68 -13.81 -19.89
CA TYR A 171 -18.34 -15.07 -20.20
C TYR A 171 -18.98 -15.05 -21.60
N LEU A 172 -19.68 -13.97 -21.95
CA LEU A 172 -20.32 -13.81 -23.25
C LEU A 172 -19.30 -13.71 -24.38
N GLU A 173 -18.23 -12.94 -24.19
CA GLU A 173 -17.12 -12.82 -25.15
C GLU A 173 -16.52 -14.20 -25.47
N VAL A 174 -16.24 -15.01 -24.44
CA VAL A 174 -15.69 -16.36 -24.63
C VAL A 174 -16.70 -17.29 -25.33
N GLU A 175 -18.00 -17.21 -25.02
CA GLU A 175 -19.04 -17.97 -25.73
C GLU A 175 -19.15 -17.59 -27.21
N GLU A 176 -18.89 -16.34 -27.57
CA GLU A 176 -18.86 -15.89 -28.96
C GLU A 176 -17.58 -16.34 -29.67
N GLU A 177 -16.42 -16.21 -29.02
CA GLU A 177 -15.15 -16.68 -29.57
C GLU A 177 -15.13 -18.20 -29.78
N LEU A 178 -15.73 -18.98 -28.89
CA LEU A 178 -15.88 -20.43 -29.04
C LEU A 178 -16.70 -20.84 -30.28
N LYS A 179 -17.54 -19.94 -30.80
CA LYS A 179 -18.33 -20.15 -32.03
C LYS A 179 -17.59 -19.68 -33.28
N SER A 180 -16.56 -18.86 -33.14
CA SER A 180 -15.77 -18.30 -34.24
C SER A 180 -14.51 -19.14 -34.47
N GLU A 181 -14.30 -19.64 -35.68
CA GLU A 181 -13.07 -20.39 -36.03
C GLU A 181 -11.82 -19.49 -36.13
N GLU A 182 -11.99 -18.18 -36.29
CA GLU A 182 -10.92 -17.18 -36.44
C GLU A 182 -10.74 -16.27 -35.19
N GLY A 183 -11.29 -16.68 -34.04
CA GLY A 183 -11.29 -15.89 -32.80
C GLY A 183 -9.93 -15.79 -32.08
N SER A 184 -9.81 -14.82 -31.16
CA SER A 184 -8.58 -14.59 -30.36
C SER A 184 -8.18 -15.82 -29.53
N LEU A 185 -9.15 -16.62 -29.08
CA LEU A 185 -8.92 -17.89 -28.40
C LEU A 185 -8.13 -18.93 -29.22
N ALA A 186 -8.20 -18.87 -30.56
CA ALA A 186 -7.53 -19.82 -31.45
C ALA A 186 -6.03 -19.51 -31.63
N SER A 187 -5.61 -18.26 -31.40
CA SER A 187 -4.21 -17.83 -31.48
C SER A 187 -3.44 -17.99 -30.17
N LEU A 188 -4.13 -18.31 -29.07
CA LEU A 188 -3.52 -18.56 -27.76
C LEU A 188 -2.68 -19.84 -27.75
N SER A 189 -1.67 -19.86 -26.88
CA SER A 189 -0.94 -21.09 -26.60
C SER A 189 -1.87 -22.16 -25.98
N PRO A 190 -1.58 -23.47 -26.13
CA PRO A 190 -2.43 -24.53 -25.58
C PRO A 190 -2.68 -24.39 -24.07
N GLU A 191 -1.65 -24.00 -23.31
CA GLU A 191 -1.74 -23.78 -21.86
C GLU A 191 -2.66 -22.59 -21.51
N GLU A 192 -2.53 -21.48 -22.25
CA GLU A 192 -3.38 -20.31 -22.05
C GLU A 192 -4.83 -20.61 -22.44
N ARG A 193 -5.05 -21.31 -23.56
CA ARG A 193 -6.39 -21.73 -23.97
C ARG A 193 -7.05 -22.60 -22.91
N GLU A 194 -6.34 -23.59 -22.37
CA GLU A 194 -6.87 -24.43 -21.28
C GLU A 194 -7.23 -23.60 -20.04
N ARG A 195 -6.37 -22.63 -19.67
CA ARG A 195 -6.63 -21.69 -18.57
C ARG A 195 -7.90 -20.87 -18.78
N TYR A 196 -8.06 -20.26 -19.96
CA TYR A 196 -9.26 -19.50 -20.31
C TYR A 196 -10.53 -20.37 -20.25
N LEU A 197 -10.47 -21.59 -20.78
CA LEU A 197 -11.59 -22.54 -20.74
C LEU A 197 -11.93 -23.01 -19.32
N ARG A 198 -10.93 -23.18 -18.44
CA ARG A 198 -11.17 -23.48 -17.01
C ARG A 198 -11.91 -22.35 -16.31
N GLY A 199 -11.45 -21.11 -16.50
CA GLY A 199 -12.12 -19.93 -15.95
C GLY A 199 -13.57 -19.82 -16.43
N HIS A 200 -13.77 -20.01 -17.74
CA HIS A 200 -15.09 -20.05 -18.38
C HIS A 200 -16.00 -21.12 -17.77
N ALA A 201 -15.51 -22.34 -17.59
CA ALA A 201 -16.29 -23.44 -17.02
C ALA A 201 -16.72 -23.17 -15.57
N LYS A 202 -15.85 -22.57 -14.75
CA LYS A 202 -16.21 -22.17 -13.37
C LYS A 202 -17.27 -21.07 -13.36
N LEU A 203 -17.10 -20.09 -14.24
CA LEU A 203 -18.05 -18.98 -14.33
C LEU A 203 -19.41 -19.47 -14.84
N LYS A 204 -19.42 -20.36 -15.82
CA LYS A 204 -20.62 -21.08 -16.29
C LYS A 204 -21.35 -21.74 -15.13
N GLN A 205 -20.64 -22.51 -14.30
CA GLN A 205 -21.22 -23.16 -13.13
C GLN A 205 -21.84 -22.16 -12.14
N ARG A 206 -21.18 -21.02 -11.90
CA ARG A 206 -21.71 -19.95 -11.03
C ARG A 206 -22.97 -19.30 -11.62
N ILE A 207 -23.00 -19.05 -12.92
CA ILE A 207 -24.16 -18.47 -13.61
C ILE A 207 -25.34 -19.45 -13.64
N GLU A 208 -25.09 -20.72 -13.94
CA GLU A 208 -26.11 -21.77 -13.93
C GLU A 208 -26.72 -21.98 -12.54
N ALA A 209 -25.92 -21.81 -11.48
CA ALA A 209 -26.40 -21.87 -10.10
C ALA A 209 -27.41 -20.75 -9.76
N LEU A 210 -27.41 -19.63 -10.50
CA LEU A 210 -28.39 -18.54 -10.36
C LEU A 210 -29.71 -18.82 -11.11
N GLN A 211 -29.79 -19.93 -11.86
CA GLN A 211 -31.00 -20.36 -12.57
C GLN A 211 -31.60 -19.24 -13.46
N GLU A 212 -32.87 -18.88 -13.24
CA GLU A 212 -33.61 -17.90 -14.04
C GLU A 212 -32.99 -16.49 -13.97
N GLU A 213 -32.45 -16.10 -12.81
CA GLU A 213 -31.85 -14.78 -12.63
C GLU A 213 -30.57 -14.62 -13.44
N GLY A 214 -29.73 -15.65 -13.48
CA GLY A 214 -28.50 -15.65 -14.28
C GLY A 214 -28.78 -15.47 -15.77
N GLN A 215 -29.82 -16.14 -16.30
CA GLN A 215 -30.24 -16.01 -17.70
C GLN A 215 -30.82 -14.63 -18.00
N MET A 216 -31.62 -14.08 -17.08
CA MET A 216 -32.18 -12.73 -17.20
C MET A 216 -31.06 -11.67 -17.28
N ILE A 217 -30.04 -11.78 -16.43
CA ILE A 217 -28.87 -10.89 -16.46
C ILE A 217 -28.11 -11.01 -17.78
N LEU A 218 -27.83 -12.24 -18.24
CA LEU A 218 -27.15 -12.47 -19.52
C LEU A 218 -27.90 -11.84 -20.69
N GLN A 219 -29.23 -11.95 -20.70
CA GLN A 219 -30.06 -11.37 -21.75
C GLN A 219 -30.04 -9.83 -21.71
N LYS A 220 -30.13 -9.23 -20.52
CA LYS A 220 -29.99 -7.77 -20.36
C LYS A 220 -28.65 -7.26 -20.90
N ILE A 221 -27.55 -7.93 -20.58
CA ILE A 221 -26.21 -7.54 -21.06
C ILE A 221 -26.13 -7.66 -22.57
N ARG A 222 -26.63 -8.77 -23.15
CA ARG A 222 -26.63 -8.95 -24.61
C ARG A 222 -27.46 -7.90 -25.35
N ASN A 223 -28.51 -7.39 -24.71
CA ASN A 223 -29.36 -6.33 -25.25
C ASN A 223 -28.85 -4.91 -24.93
N GLU A 224 -27.70 -4.77 -24.26
CA GLU A 224 -27.17 -3.48 -23.76
C GLU A 224 -28.16 -2.73 -22.85
N GLU A 225 -29.00 -3.47 -22.12
CA GLU A 225 -29.99 -2.91 -21.20
C GLU A 225 -29.38 -2.53 -19.84
N SER A 226 -30.00 -1.57 -19.15
CA SER A 226 -29.56 -1.18 -17.80
C SER A 226 -29.70 -2.34 -16.82
N LEU A 227 -28.62 -2.64 -16.11
CA LEU A 227 -28.56 -3.64 -15.03
C LEU A 227 -29.06 -3.08 -13.70
N THR A 228 -30.04 -2.19 -13.74
CA THR A 228 -30.68 -1.60 -12.56
C THR A 228 -32.07 -2.17 -12.35
N ASP A 229 -32.50 -2.26 -11.10
CA ASP A 229 -33.89 -2.51 -10.74
C ASP A 229 -34.78 -1.28 -11.00
N GLU A 230 -36.08 -1.42 -10.73
CA GLU A 230 -37.08 -0.34 -10.90
C GLU A 230 -36.79 0.90 -10.02
N ASN A 231 -35.97 0.75 -8.98
CA ASN A 231 -35.58 1.82 -8.07
C ASN A 231 -34.23 2.44 -8.44
N GLY A 232 -33.60 2.01 -9.53
CA GLY A 232 -32.29 2.47 -9.97
C GLY A 232 -31.10 1.84 -9.23
N THR A 233 -31.33 0.78 -8.45
CA THR A 233 -30.28 0.04 -7.73
C THR A 233 -29.64 -1.00 -8.66
N SER A 234 -28.31 -1.14 -8.62
CA SER A 234 -27.60 -2.16 -9.41
C SER A 234 -28.01 -3.57 -8.98
N LEU A 235 -28.36 -4.41 -9.96
CA LEU A 235 -28.70 -5.83 -9.77
C LEU A 235 -27.47 -6.66 -9.38
N LEU A 236 -26.29 -6.29 -9.88
CA LEU A 236 -25.04 -7.05 -9.66
C LEU A 236 -24.18 -6.49 -8.52
N GLU A 237 -24.33 -5.20 -8.22
CA GLU A 237 -23.61 -4.53 -7.13
C GLU A 237 -24.59 -3.73 -6.26
N PRO A 238 -25.55 -4.41 -5.61
CA PRO A 238 -26.53 -3.73 -4.76
C PRO A 238 -25.85 -3.04 -3.59
N GLN A 239 -26.45 -1.94 -3.14
CA GLN A 239 -26.01 -1.24 -1.94
C GLN A 239 -26.20 -2.14 -0.72
N THR A 240 -25.10 -2.59 -0.12
CA THR A 240 -25.11 -3.43 1.07
C THR A 240 -24.92 -2.57 2.34
N TRP A 241 -25.41 -3.07 3.47
CA TRP A 241 -25.32 -2.41 4.77
C TRP A 241 -24.29 -3.07 5.68
N ASP A 242 -24.08 -4.38 5.59
CA ASP A 242 -23.15 -5.07 6.50
C ASP A 242 -21.73 -4.51 6.40
N ASP A 243 -21.22 -4.33 5.19
CA ASP A 243 -19.90 -3.74 4.93
C ASP A 243 -19.81 -2.28 5.39
N LYS A 244 -20.86 -1.48 5.18
CA LYS A 244 -20.93 -0.08 5.63
C LYS A 244 -21.00 0.07 7.13
N ILE A 245 -21.78 -0.77 7.82
CA ILE A 245 -21.87 -0.75 9.27
C ILE A 245 -20.51 -1.12 9.86
N TRP A 246 -19.89 -2.19 9.38
CA TRP A 246 -18.56 -2.58 9.84
C TRP A 246 -17.49 -1.55 9.52
N ALA A 247 -17.48 -0.98 8.32
CA ALA A 247 -16.59 0.12 7.95
C ALA A 247 -16.77 1.33 8.88
N GLY A 248 -18.03 1.65 9.24
CA GLY A 248 -18.37 2.69 10.20
C GLY A 248 -17.78 2.43 11.59
N VAL A 249 -17.99 1.22 12.12
CA VAL A 249 -17.43 0.79 13.41
C VAL A 249 -15.91 0.92 13.40
N ILE A 250 -15.24 0.41 12.35
CA ILE A 250 -13.79 0.45 12.23
C ILE A 250 -13.26 1.88 12.11
N ALA A 251 -13.90 2.74 11.31
CA ALA A 251 -13.50 4.13 11.16
C ALA A 251 -13.62 4.92 12.47
N VAL A 252 -14.74 4.76 13.18
CA VAL A 252 -14.96 5.42 14.49
C VAL A 252 -13.98 4.92 15.53
N MET A 253 -13.79 3.60 15.62
CA MET A 253 -12.81 3.00 16.53
C MET A 253 -11.40 3.51 16.23
N THR A 254 -11.02 3.61 14.95
CA THR A 254 -9.73 4.14 14.51
C THR A 254 -9.57 5.62 14.87
N ALA A 255 -10.60 6.43 14.66
CA ALA A 255 -10.59 7.85 15.01
C ALA A 255 -10.34 8.06 16.51
N PHE A 256 -11.04 7.31 17.38
CA PHE A 256 -10.80 7.37 18.83
C PHE A 256 -9.43 6.82 19.22
N LEU A 257 -9.03 5.68 18.65
CA LEU A 257 -7.74 5.07 18.94
C LEU A 257 -6.59 5.99 18.54
N LEU A 258 -6.66 6.71 17.42
CA LEU A 258 -5.63 7.65 17.00
C LEU A 258 -5.68 8.98 17.77
N TYR A 259 -6.88 9.44 18.16
CA TYR A 259 -7.03 10.66 18.95
C TYR A 259 -6.38 10.54 20.34
N PHE A 260 -6.54 9.38 20.99
CA PHE A 260 -5.95 9.09 22.31
C PHE A 260 -4.62 8.32 22.22
N GLY A 261 -4.34 7.72 21.07
CA GLY A 261 -3.24 6.80 20.86
C GLY A 261 -1.88 7.47 20.92
N ARG A 262 -0.93 6.74 21.51
CA ARG A 262 0.49 7.12 21.55
C ARG A 262 1.25 6.35 20.48
N TYR A 263 2.42 6.87 20.07
CA TYR A 263 3.32 6.20 19.12
C TYR A 263 3.53 4.71 19.46
N ASN A 264 3.83 4.39 20.73
CA ASN A 264 4.07 3.02 21.19
C ASN A 264 2.88 2.08 20.95
N LEU A 265 1.64 2.58 21.07
CA LEU A 265 0.46 1.77 20.79
C LEU A 265 0.40 1.40 19.32
N ILE A 266 0.62 2.38 18.44
CA ILE A 266 0.61 2.19 16.99
C ILE A 266 1.71 1.22 16.59
N GLU A 267 2.93 1.42 17.09
CA GLU A 267 4.09 0.58 16.84
C GLU A 267 3.87 -0.88 17.25
N HIS A 268 3.43 -1.13 18.49
CA HIS A 268 3.25 -2.51 18.97
C HIS A 268 2.11 -3.21 18.25
N LEU A 269 0.98 -2.51 18.07
CA LEU A 269 -0.18 -3.07 17.39
C LEU A 269 0.15 -3.38 15.92
N SER A 270 0.77 -2.44 15.19
CA SER A 270 1.15 -2.67 13.80
C SER A 270 2.19 -3.78 13.68
N THR A 271 3.18 -3.82 14.57
CA THR A 271 4.22 -4.86 14.55
C THR A 271 3.63 -6.24 14.75
N ILE A 272 2.75 -6.42 15.74
CA ILE A 272 2.10 -7.72 16.01
C ILE A 272 1.28 -8.16 14.80
N LEU A 273 0.46 -7.27 14.23
CA LEU A 273 -0.40 -7.59 13.10
C LEU A 273 0.42 -7.99 11.86
N VAL A 274 1.43 -7.19 11.51
CA VAL A 274 2.28 -7.41 10.33
C VAL A 274 3.10 -8.67 10.47
N VAL A 275 3.80 -8.85 11.59
CA VAL A 275 4.67 -10.01 11.79
C VAL A 275 3.86 -11.29 11.78
N SER A 276 2.76 -11.34 12.55
CA SER A 276 1.90 -12.52 12.61
C SER A 276 1.35 -12.87 11.24
N PHE A 277 0.82 -11.88 10.52
CA PHE A 277 0.24 -12.13 9.21
C PHE A 277 1.26 -12.47 8.12
N THR A 278 2.43 -11.83 8.13
CA THR A 278 3.52 -12.15 7.20
C THR A 278 3.91 -13.62 7.34
N PHE A 279 4.07 -14.12 8.57
CA PHE A 279 4.35 -15.53 8.81
C PHE A 279 3.23 -16.46 8.33
N VAL A 280 1.96 -16.10 8.58
CA VAL A 280 0.81 -16.87 8.09
C VAL A 280 0.80 -16.93 6.56
N THR A 281 1.05 -15.80 5.88
CA THR A 281 1.00 -15.71 4.43
C THR A 281 2.14 -16.47 3.76
N ILE A 282 3.34 -16.34 4.30
CA ILE A 282 4.51 -17.12 3.84
C ILE A 282 4.26 -18.61 4.09
N GLY A 283 3.76 -18.99 5.27
CA GLY A 283 3.36 -20.36 5.57
C GLY A 283 2.32 -20.89 4.59
N ASN A 284 1.38 -20.05 4.17
CA ASN A 284 0.38 -20.44 3.17
C ASN A 284 1.01 -20.74 1.81
N VAL A 285 1.94 -19.91 1.34
CA VAL A 285 2.65 -20.14 0.08
C VAL A 285 3.48 -21.42 0.12
N PHE A 286 4.14 -21.70 1.24
CA PHE A 286 4.86 -22.98 1.41
C PHE A 286 3.92 -24.17 1.40
N SER A 287 2.77 -24.07 2.05
CA SER A 287 1.78 -25.14 2.04
C SER A 287 1.08 -25.28 0.69
N LEU A 288 0.97 -24.24 -0.13
CA LEU A 288 0.49 -24.36 -1.51
C LEU A 288 1.41 -25.25 -2.35
N GLN A 289 2.71 -25.32 -2.03
CA GLN A 289 3.65 -26.21 -2.74
C GLN A 289 3.41 -27.69 -2.44
N THR A 290 2.66 -28.04 -1.39
CA THR A 290 2.28 -29.44 -1.11
C THR A 290 1.05 -29.88 -1.88
N SER A 291 0.39 -28.98 -2.62
CA SER A 291 -0.74 -29.30 -3.49
C SER A 291 -0.26 -29.54 -4.92
N ASP A 292 -0.71 -30.64 -5.52
CA ASP A 292 -0.40 -30.97 -6.91
C ASP A 292 -0.99 -29.94 -7.90
N ILE A 293 -2.07 -29.25 -7.51
CA ILE A 293 -2.81 -28.32 -8.37
C ILE A 293 -2.18 -26.90 -8.37
N TRP A 294 -1.67 -26.46 -7.21
CA TRP A 294 -1.25 -25.06 -7.02
C TRP A 294 0.25 -24.88 -6.78
N SER A 295 1.03 -25.96 -6.85
CA SER A 295 2.49 -25.87 -6.80
C SER A 295 3.02 -24.99 -7.95
N ILE A 296 4.08 -24.24 -7.66
CA ILE A 296 4.81 -23.44 -8.65
C ILE A 296 6.19 -24.07 -8.77
N SER A 297 6.48 -24.64 -9.95
CA SER A 297 7.75 -25.31 -10.16
C SER A 297 8.93 -24.33 -10.04
N GLY A 298 10.10 -24.83 -9.62
CA GLY A 298 11.31 -24.00 -9.59
C GLY A 298 11.67 -23.40 -10.96
N ALA A 299 11.33 -24.11 -12.04
CA ALA A 299 11.48 -23.62 -13.40
C ALA A 299 10.54 -22.44 -13.70
N GLU A 300 9.28 -22.47 -13.24
CA GLU A 300 8.36 -21.34 -13.34
C GLU A 300 8.86 -20.11 -12.57
N ILE A 301 9.39 -20.31 -11.36
CA ILE A 301 9.99 -19.22 -10.58
C ILE A 301 11.17 -18.62 -11.33
N MET A 302 12.08 -19.44 -11.85
CA MET A 302 13.20 -18.97 -12.67
C MET A 302 12.72 -18.20 -13.91
N ARG A 303 11.64 -18.65 -14.56
CA ARG A 303 11.02 -17.95 -15.68
C ARG A 303 10.46 -16.59 -15.23
N GLY A 304 9.80 -16.51 -14.08
CA GLY A 304 9.33 -15.23 -13.53
C GLY A 304 10.44 -14.26 -13.11
N LEU A 305 11.61 -14.80 -12.77
CA LEU A 305 12.82 -14.01 -12.51
C LEU A 305 13.55 -13.60 -13.80
N SER A 306 13.20 -14.16 -14.95
CA SER A 306 13.68 -13.68 -16.25
C SER A 306 12.98 -12.37 -16.61
N PHE A 307 13.70 -11.43 -17.23
CA PHE A 307 13.19 -10.12 -17.63
C PHE A 307 12.22 -10.20 -18.84
N GLY A 308 11.18 -11.01 -18.72
CA GLY A 308 10.11 -11.15 -19.70
C GLY A 308 9.03 -10.09 -19.50
N ILE A 309 8.39 -9.70 -20.60
CA ILE A 309 7.20 -8.85 -20.62
C ILE A 309 6.06 -9.70 -21.20
N PRO A 310 4.95 -9.91 -20.47
CA PRO A 310 3.81 -10.68 -20.98
C PRO A 310 3.12 -9.94 -22.14
N GLU A 311 2.67 -10.68 -23.14
CA GLU A 311 1.89 -10.14 -24.26
C GLU A 311 0.48 -9.74 -23.81
N ALA A 312 -0.08 -8.70 -24.42
CA ALA A 312 -1.45 -8.27 -24.15
C ALA A 312 -2.43 -9.24 -24.83
N THR A 313 -3.28 -9.91 -24.07
CA THR A 313 -4.25 -10.90 -24.53
C THR A 313 -5.65 -10.56 -24.03
N GLY A 314 -6.68 -10.67 -24.90
CA GLY A 314 -8.08 -10.47 -24.55
C GLY A 314 -8.40 -9.11 -23.92
N GLY A 315 -7.86 -8.00 -24.46
CA GLY A 315 -8.10 -6.64 -23.93
C GLY A 315 -7.41 -6.31 -22.60
N MET A 316 -6.79 -7.30 -21.93
CA MET A 316 -5.98 -7.09 -20.73
C MET A 316 -4.52 -6.82 -21.13
N ASN A 317 -3.96 -5.73 -20.61
CA ASN A 317 -2.54 -5.41 -20.75
C ASN A 317 -1.85 -5.58 -19.39
N PRO A 318 -1.26 -6.76 -19.11
CA PRO A 318 -0.74 -7.06 -17.77
C PRO A 318 0.41 -6.14 -17.35
N LEU A 319 1.15 -5.59 -18.32
CA LEU A 319 2.18 -4.59 -18.07
C LEU A 319 1.58 -3.27 -17.56
N ILE A 320 0.45 -2.83 -18.12
CA ILE A 320 -0.25 -1.62 -17.63
C ILE A 320 -0.75 -1.85 -16.21
N THR A 321 -1.37 -2.99 -15.91
CA THR A 321 -1.82 -3.31 -14.55
C THR A 321 -0.65 -3.29 -13.57
N ALA A 322 0.47 -3.94 -13.90
CA ALA A 322 1.63 -3.99 -13.02
C ALA A 322 2.30 -2.63 -12.82
N LEU A 323 2.31 -1.77 -13.83
CA LEU A 323 2.87 -0.41 -13.74
C LEU A 323 1.94 0.55 -12.99
N ALA A 324 0.62 0.43 -13.19
CA ALA A 324 -0.36 1.13 -12.36
C ALA A 324 -0.25 0.68 -10.89
N ALA A 325 -0.05 -0.62 -10.68
CA ALA A 325 0.18 -1.16 -9.36
C ALA A 325 1.57 -0.78 -8.81
N PHE A 326 2.60 -0.53 -9.63
CA PHE A 326 3.96 -0.18 -9.17
C PHE A 326 3.99 1.05 -8.23
N GLY A 327 3.11 2.02 -8.44
CA GLY A 327 2.96 3.19 -7.57
C GLY A 327 2.49 2.85 -6.15
N ILE A 328 1.85 1.69 -5.99
CA ILE A 328 1.25 1.19 -4.74
C ILE A 328 1.97 -0.06 -4.19
N ILE A 329 2.57 -0.87 -5.06
CA ILE A 329 3.25 -2.12 -4.68
C ILE A 329 4.56 -1.80 -3.95
N GLY A 330 4.71 -2.39 -2.76
CA GLY A 330 5.82 -2.12 -1.87
C GLY A 330 5.71 -0.72 -1.27
N VAL A 331 6.81 0.03 -1.25
CA VAL A 331 6.80 1.40 -0.71
C VAL A 331 6.17 2.35 -1.73
N GLY A 332 5.07 3.01 -1.39
CA GLY A 332 4.49 4.10 -2.17
C GLY A 332 5.16 5.44 -1.89
N ALA A 333 4.71 6.49 -2.57
CA ALA A 333 5.23 7.84 -2.33
C ALA A 333 4.84 8.34 -0.93
N THR A 334 3.64 8.00 -0.46
CA THR A 334 3.16 8.35 0.88
C THR A 334 4.04 7.74 1.96
N GLU A 335 4.43 6.47 1.81
CA GLU A 335 5.28 5.75 2.76
C GLU A 335 6.72 6.30 2.77
N LEU A 336 7.28 6.67 1.61
CA LEU A 336 8.57 7.35 1.53
C LEU A 336 8.55 8.69 2.28
N ILE A 337 7.45 9.43 2.19
CA ILE A 337 7.28 10.70 2.90
C ILE A 337 7.09 10.46 4.40
N ALA A 338 6.35 9.41 4.78
CA ALA A 338 6.03 9.08 6.16
C ALA A 338 7.23 8.53 6.95
N TYR A 339 8.11 7.76 6.33
CA TYR A 339 9.19 7.06 7.04
C TYR A 339 10.08 7.99 7.89
N PRO A 340 10.56 9.15 7.38
CA PRO A 340 11.34 10.05 8.22
C PRO A 340 10.55 10.66 9.39
N TYR A 341 9.23 10.87 9.26
CA TYR A 341 8.40 11.31 10.40
C TYR A 341 8.43 10.29 11.53
N TRP A 342 8.32 9.00 11.21
CA TRP A 342 8.41 7.94 12.21
C TRP A 342 9.80 7.86 12.86
N CYS A 343 10.86 8.11 12.10
CA CYS A 343 12.21 8.23 12.65
C CYS A 343 12.33 9.39 13.63
N LEU A 344 11.75 10.56 13.30
CA LEU A 344 11.73 11.73 14.16
C LEU A 344 10.92 11.47 15.44
N GLU A 345 9.76 10.83 15.33
CA GLU A 345 8.92 10.50 16.50
C GLU A 345 9.53 9.46 17.43
N LYS A 346 10.18 8.43 16.87
CA LYS A 346 10.96 7.47 17.67
C LYS A 346 12.10 8.17 18.41
N GLY A 347 12.54 9.33 17.91
CA GLY A 347 13.53 10.20 18.53
C GLY A 347 14.90 10.10 17.90
N TYR A 348 15.08 9.48 16.72
CA TYR A 348 16.41 9.29 16.12
C TYR A 348 17.20 10.60 15.99
N ALA A 349 16.57 11.68 15.52
CA ALA A 349 17.20 13.01 15.46
C ALA A 349 17.42 13.66 16.85
N ARG A 350 16.50 13.44 17.78
CA ARG A 350 16.65 13.94 19.16
C ARG A 350 17.83 13.28 19.85
N PHE A 351 18.01 11.97 19.68
CA PHE A 351 19.10 11.20 20.26
C PHE A 351 20.46 11.55 19.65
N THR A 352 20.52 12.04 18.40
CA THR A 352 21.79 12.57 17.85
C THR A 352 22.24 13.86 18.54
N GLY A 353 21.29 14.62 19.09
CA GLY A 353 21.52 15.95 19.64
C GLY A 353 21.56 17.04 18.57
N PRO A 354 21.61 18.32 18.98
CA PRO A 354 21.71 19.45 18.06
C PRO A 354 22.95 19.35 17.19
N HIS A 355 22.85 19.82 15.94
CA HIS A 355 23.98 19.84 15.01
C HIS A 355 25.14 20.64 15.61
N SER A 356 26.33 20.05 15.61
CA SER A 356 27.56 20.69 16.05
C SER A 356 28.70 20.37 15.08
N GLU A 357 29.69 21.26 15.01
CA GLU A 357 30.91 21.02 14.24
C GLU A 357 31.81 19.96 14.88
N ASP A 358 31.58 19.58 16.13
CA ASP A 358 32.32 18.53 16.81
C ASP A 358 32.13 17.14 16.17
N ASP A 359 33.22 16.37 16.14
CA ASP A 359 33.20 14.98 15.64
C ASP A 359 32.32 14.06 16.48
N SER A 360 32.06 14.41 17.75
CA SER A 360 31.21 13.64 18.64
C SER A 360 29.76 13.54 18.10
N TRP A 361 29.25 14.63 17.53
CA TRP A 361 27.93 14.64 16.89
C TRP A 361 27.93 13.78 15.63
N ALA A 362 28.95 13.90 14.78
CA ALA A 362 29.05 13.11 13.55
C ALA A 362 29.11 11.61 13.85
N GLN A 363 29.81 11.20 14.92
CA GLN A 363 29.84 9.81 15.38
C GLN A 363 28.46 9.32 15.85
N ARG A 364 27.75 10.11 16.66
CA ARG A 364 26.37 9.79 17.10
C ARG A 364 25.41 9.69 15.92
N ALA A 365 25.45 10.67 15.00
CA ALA A 365 24.66 10.68 13.78
C ALA A 365 24.91 9.45 12.93
N LYS A 366 26.18 9.06 12.71
CA LYS A 366 26.53 7.81 12.01
C LYS A 366 25.95 6.58 12.70
N GLY A 367 25.98 6.54 14.02
CA GLY A 367 25.40 5.46 14.82
C GLY A 367 23.90 5.33 14.60
N TRP A 368 23.14 6.41 14.74
CA TRP A 368 21.69 6.41 14.53
C TRP A 368 21.30 6.16 13.07
N MET A 369 22.09 6.64 12.12
CA MET A 369 21.94 6.29 10.71
C MET A 369 22.15 4.80 10.44
N ARG A 370 23.04 4.13 11.18
CA ARG A 370 23.20 2.66 11.10
C ARG A 370 21.95 1.95 11.61
N VAL A 371 21.38 2.39 12.74
CA VAL A 371 20.11 1.84 13.26
C VAL A 371 18.99 2.01 12.23
N MET A 372 18.83 3.23 11.70
CA MET A 372 17.84 3.54 10.66
C MET A 372 18.05 2.71 9.39
N LYS A 373 19.29 2.46 8.95
CA LYS A 373 19.55 1.60 7.79
C LYS A 373 19.10 0.16 8.03
N ILE A 374 19.42 -0.39 9.21
CA ILE A 374 18.99 -1.75 9.57
C ILE A 374 17.46 -1.82 9.64
N ASP A 375 16.82 -0.81 10.22
CA ASP A 375 15.36 -0.67 10.29
C ASP A 375 14.72 -0.66 8.89
N ALA A 376 15.21 0.20 8.00
CA ALA A 376 14.73 0.29 6.61
C ALA A 376 14.94 -1.03 5.84
N PHE A 377 16.13 -1.63 5.87
CA PHE A 377 16.40 -2.87 5.14
C PHE A 377 15.63 -4.07 5.71
N ALA A 378 15.51 -4.17 7.04
CA ALA A 378 14.72 -5.22 7.67
C ALA A 378 13.24 -5.10 7.29
N SER A 379 12.69 -3.88 7.32
CA SER A 379 11.33 -3.64 6.85
C SER A 379 11.17 -3.97 5.37
N MET A 380 12.17 -3.65 4.54
CA MET A 380 12.19 -3.98 3.12
C MET A 380 12.10 -5.47 2.86
N CYS A 381 12.88 -6.28 3.58
CA CYS A 381 12.74 -7.72 3.49
C CYS A 381 11.33 -8.19 3.88
N ILE A 382 10.78 -7.70 5.01
CA ILE A 382 9.45 -8.10 5.49
C ILE A 382 8.37 -7.81 4.47
N TYR A 383 8.24 -6.55 4.01
CA TYR A 383 7.20 -6.23 3.06
C TYR A 383 7.45 -6.90 1.70
N THR A 384 8.70 -7.06 1.25
CA THR A 384 8.99 -7.74 -0.03
C THR A 384 8.55 -9.19 0.00
N PHE A 385 8.89 -9.95 1.06
CA PHE A 385 8.46 -11.34 1.16
C PHE A 385 6.93 -11.47 1.26
N ALA A 386 6.26 -10.57 1.98
CA ALA A 386 4.81 -10.54 2.03
C ALA A 386 4.19 -10.23 0.64
N THR A 387 4.71 -9.23 -0.08
CA THR A 387 4.28 -8.88 -1.43
C THR A 387 4.50 -10.05 -2.41
N LEU A 388 5.65 -10.70 -2.37
CA LEU A 388 5.92 -11.88 -3.19
C LEU A 388 4.96 -13.01 -2.86
N ALA A 389 4.64 -13.22 -1.59
CA ALA A 389 3.71 -14.25 -1.20
C ALA A 389 2.30 -13.98 -1.79
N PHE A 390 1.79 -12.76 -1.70
CA PHE A 390 0.53 -12.37 -2.34
C PHE A 390 0.54 -12.47 -3.86
N TYR A 391 1.65 -12.05 -4.49
CA TYR A 391 1.81 -12.19 -5.92
C TYR A 391 1.73 -13.64 -6.35
N LEU A 392 2.51 -14.52 -5.71
CA LEU A 392 2.54 -15.95 -6.00
C LEU A 392 1.19 -16.61 -5.72
N MET A 393 0.44 -16.15 -4.72
CA MET A 393 -0.93 -16.61 -4.49
C MET A 393 -1.83 -16.20 -5.65
N GLY A 394 -1.76 -14.94 -6.13
CA GLY A 394 -2.47 -14.53 -7.35
C GLY A 394 -2.14 -15.41 -8.56
N VAL A 395 -0.87 -15.79 -8.73
CA VAL A 395 -0.45 -16.69 -9.82
C VAL A 395 -0.95 -18.11 -9.62
N ALA A 396 -0.72 -18.71 -8.45
CA ALA A 396 -1.06 -20.11 -8.19
C ALA A 396 -2.57 -20.35 -8.20
N VAL A 397 -3.33 -19.39 -7.67
CA VAL A 397 -4.74 -19.57 -7.31
C VAL A 397 -5.70 -18.92 -8.31
N LEU A 398 -5.40 -17.69 -8.74
CA LEU A 398 -6.32 -16.96 -9.63
C LEU A 398 -5.94 -17.17 -11.09
N HIS A 399 -4.66 -16.96 -11.42
CA HIS A 399 -4.17 -17.08 -12.79
C HIS A 399 -4.36 -18.50 -13.32
N LYS A 400 -3.87 -19.54 -12.62
CA LYS A 400 -4.00 -20.94 -13.10
C LYS A 400 -5.46 -21.38 -13.28
N GLU A 401 -6.37 -20.84 -12.48
CA GLU A 401 -7.81 -21.12 -12.52
C GLU A 401 -8.58 -20.24 -13.52
N GLY A 402 -7.92 -19.29 -14.17
CA GLY A 402 -8.56 -18.36 -15.12
C GLY A 402 -9.54 -17.39 -14.47
N LEU A 403 -9.34 -17.05 -13.19
CA LEU A 403 -10.19 -16.14 -12.44
C LEU A 403 -9.58 -14.73 -12.38
N ASP A 404 -10.35 -13.70 -12.75
CA ASP A 404 -10.02 -12.29 -12.50
C ASP A 404 -11.16 -11.63 -11.72
N PRO A 405 -11.23 -11.86 -10.39
CA PRO A 405 -12.28 -11.26 -9.59
C PRO A 405 -12.20 -9.72 -9.62
N ASP A 406 -13.33 -9.07 -9.36
CA ASP A 406 -13.40 -7.61 -9.25
C ASP A 406 -14.30 -7.16 -8.10
N GLY A 407 -14.04 -5.94 -7.62
CA GLY A 407 -14.86 -5.29 -6.59
C GLY A 407 -15.06 -6.14 -5.34
N MET A 408 -16.33 -6.35 -4.96
CA MET A 408 -16.74 -7.05 -3.73
C MET A 408 -16.26 -8.52 -3.66
N ARG A 409 -15.99 -9.16 -4.80
CA ARG A 409 -15.69 -10.60 -4.86
C ARG A 409 -14.22 -10.93 -4.64
N MET A 410 -13.34 -9.93 -4.60
CA MET A 410 -11.90 -10.15 -4.45
C MET A 410 -11.57 -10.98 -3.20
N VAL A 411 -12.02 -10.52 -2.04
CA VAL A 411 -11.71 -11.17 -0.75
C VAL A 411 -12.38 -12.53 -0.64
N SER A 412 -13.63 -12.68 -1.10
CA SER A 412 -14.35 -13.95 -1.04
C SER A 412 -13.74 -15.01 -1.97
N THR A 413 -13.39 -14.63 -3.20
CA THR A 413 -12.77 -15.53 -4.18
C THR A 413 -11.41 -16.01 -3.67
N LEU A 414 -10.61 -15.10 -3.10
CA LEU A 414 -9.35 -15.47 -2.47
C LEU A 414 -9.58 -16.38 -1.26
N ALA A 415 -10.57 -16.13 -0.41
CA ALA A 415 -10.84 -16.99 0.74
C ALA A 415 -11.28 -18.42 0.34
N GLU A 416 -12.11 -18.54 -0.70
CA GLU A 416 -12.64 -19.83 -1.19
C GLU A 416 -11.55 -20.70 -1.81
N ALA A 417 -10.62 -20.07 -2.50
CA ALA A 417 -9.46 -20.74 -3.07
C ALA A 417 -8.57 -21.48 -2.06
N TYR A 418 -8.58 -21.07 -0.79
CA TYR A 418 -7.75 -21.70 0.25
C TYR A 418 -8.43 -22.93 0.86
N VAL A 419 -9.74 -23.08 0.66
CA VAL A 419 -10.53 -24.15 1.28
C VAL A 419 -10.01 -25.54 0.87
N PRO A 420 -9.69 -25.83 -0.41
CA PRO A 420 -9.19 -27.15 -0.75
C PRO A 420 -7.73 -27.39 -0.31
N VAL A 421 -6.97 -26.35 0.10
CA VAL A 421 -5.60 -26.51 0.64
C VAL A 421 -5.62 -26.86 2.14
N PHE A 422 -6.32 -26.07 2.96
CA PHE A 422 -6.27 -26.19 4.43
C PHE A 422 -7.60 -26.61 5.06
N GLY A 423 -8.56 -27.05 4.24
CA GLY A 423 -9.89 -27.46 4.68
C GLY A 423 -10.78 -26.30 5.15
N ALA A 424 -11.86 -26.62 5.87
CA ALA A 424 -12.85 -25.63 6.27
C ALA A 424 -12.32 -24.55 7.24
N TYR A 425 -11.27 -24.86 8.02
CA TYR A 425 -10.64 -23.91 8.94
C TYR A 425 -9.78 -22.86 8.22
N ALA A 426 -9.35 -23.14 6.97
CA ALA A 426 -8.58 -22.22 6.12
C ALA A 426 -9.27 -20.88 5.95
N LYS A 427 -10.57 -20.94 5.65
CA LYS A 427 -11.40 -19.77 5.36
C LYS A 427 -11.41 -18.80 6.53
N TRP A 428 -11.54 -19.32 7.75
CA TRP A 428 -11.56 -18.50 8.96
C TRP A 428 -10.20 -17.90 9.28
N LEU A 429 -9.12 -18.67 9.12
CA LEU A 429 -7.76 -18.17 9.29
C LEU A 429 -7.43 -17.06 8.28
N PHE A 430 -7.80 -17.26 7.02
CA PHE A 430 -7.62 -16.27 5.96
C PHE A 430 -8.43 -15.00 6.23
N LEU A 431 -9.71 -15.12 6.56
CA LEU A 431 -10.56 -13.96 6.83
C LEU A 431 -10.07 -13.16 8.05
N ALA A 432 -9.68 -13.84 9.14
CA ALA A 432 -9.09 -13.18 10.29
C ALA A 432 -7.78 -12.44 9.93
N GLY A 433 -6.94 -13.06 9.11
CA GLY A 433 -5.73 -12.45 8.59
C GLY A 433 -6.02 -11.23 7.69
N ALA A 434 -6.99 -11.36 6.76
CA ALA A 434 -7.40 -10.27 5.89
C ALA A 434 -7.92 -9.07 6.68
N ILE A 435 -8.75 -9.30 7.71
CA ILE A 435 -9.22 -8.23 8.61
C ILE A 435 -8.03 -7.57 9.32
N ALA A 436 -7.13 -8.36 9.91
CA ALA A 436 -5.97 -7.86 10.66
C ALA A 436 -5.09 -6.94 9.80
N VAL A 437 -4.86 -7.31 8.54
CA VAL A 437 -3.97 -6.64 7.59
C VAL A 437 -4.59 -5.41 6.97
N LEU A 438 -5.83 -5.52 6.49
CA LEU A 438 -6.56 -4.38 5.97
C LEU A 438 -6.73 -3.31 7.07
N TYR A 439 -6.99 -3.75 8.31
CA TYR A 439 -7.08 -2.86 9.45
C TYR A 439 -5.73 -2.23 9.81
N SER A 440 -4.62 -2.99 9.84
CA SER A 440 -3.30 -2.43 10.15
C SER A 440 -2.92 -1.34 9.15
N THR A 441 -3.18 -1.56 7.87
CA THR A 441 -2.93 -0.56 6.83
C THR A 441 -3.76 0.69 7.05
N PHE A 442 -5.07 0.54 7.26
CA PHE A 442 -5.96 1.67 7.50
C PHE A 442 -5.54 2.49 8.73
N LEU A 443 -5.18 1.81 9.82
CA LEU A 443 -4.73 2.42 11.05
C LEU A 443 -3.43 3.20 10.86
N VAL A 444 -2.39 2.55 10.33
CA VAL A 444 -1.06 3.16 10.19
C VAL A 444 -1.08 4.29 9.17
N ALA A 445 -1.77 4.12 8.04
CA ALA A 445 -1.84 5.15 7.02
C ALA A 445 -2.56 6.40 7.51
N ASN A 446 -3.66 6.27 8.26
CA ASN A 446 -4.31 7.42 8.89
C ASN A 446 -3.42 8.08 9.96
N ALA A 447 -2.67 7.28 10.72
CA ALA A 447 -1.71 7.81 11.69
C ALA A 447 -0.59 8.63 11.04
N ALA A 448 -0.03 8.13 9.93
CA ALA A 448 1.00 8.82 9.15
C ALA A 448 0.42 10.10 8.52
N ASN A 449 -0.71 9.99 7.83
CA ASN A 449 -1.36 11.12 7.19
C ASN A 449 -1.75 12.20 8.19
N ALA A 450 -2.22 11.86 9.40
CA ALA A 450 -2.52 12.86 10.42
C ALA A 450 -1.30 13.74 10.76
N ARG A 451 -0.10 13.16 10.79
CA ARG A 451 1.17 13.88 11.04
C ARG A 451 1.58 14.72 9.85
N ILE A 452 1.58 14.12 8.66
CA ILE A 452 2.06 14.76 7.43
C ILE A 452 1.12 15.90 7.03
N PHE A 453 -0.21 15.71 7.09
CA PHE A 453 -1.18 16.78 6.84
C PHE A 453 -1.02 17.90 7.85
N SER A 454 -0.90 17.59 9.14
CA SER A 454 -0.73 18.62 10.18
C SER A 454 0.56 19.43 10.02
N ASP A 455 1.65 18.79 9.61
CA ASP A 455 2.90 19.49 9.27
C ASP A 455 2.74 20.31 7.98
N GLY A 456 2.05 19.76 6.97
CA GLY A 456 1.70 20.43 5.72
C GLY A 456 0.96 21.75 5.94
N LEU A 457 0.02 21.80 6.90
CA LEU A 457 -0.73 23.00 7.26
C LEU A 457 0.15 24.17 7.71
N ARG A 458 1.41 23.92 8.14
CA ARG A 458 2.39 24.98 8.44
C ARG A 458 2.73 25.77 7.19
N PHE A 459 3.02 25.10 6.08
CA PHE A 459 3.45 25.73 4.82
C PHE A 459 2.34 26.57 4.16
N PHE A 460 1.07 26.25 4.44
CA PHE A 460 -0.08 27.01 3.96
C PHE A 460 -0.52 28.11 4.96
N GLY A 461 0.25 28.33 6.04
CA GLY A 461 0.01 29.38 7.03
C GLY A 461 -1.25 29.16 7.87
N ILE A 462 -1.67 27.91 8.07
CA ILE A 462 -2.84 27.55 8.88
C ILE A 462 -2.41 27.26 10.34
N VAL A 463 -1.24 26.65 10.53
CA VAL A 463 -0.68 26.39 11.86
C VAL A 463 0.09 27.62 12.34
N ASP A 464 -0.25 28.10 13.54
CA ASP A 464 0.51 29.13 14.23
C ASP A 464 1.74 28.53 14.91
N GLU A 465 2.90 28.64 14.26
CA GLU A 465 4.18 28.13 14.76
C GLU A 465 4.64 28.80 16.07
N ARG A 466 4.07 29.96 16.44
CA ARG A 466 4.37 30.63 17.71
C ARG A 466 3.79 29.87 18.91
N LYS A 467 2.81 29.00 18.67
CA LYS A 467 2.15 28.20 19.70
C LYS A 467 2.75 26.78 19.71
N PRO A 468 3.47 26.39 20.77
CA PRO A 468 4.14 25.08 20.84
C PRO A 468 3.16 23.90 20.74
N GLU A 469 1.91 24.08 21.14
CA GLU A 469 0.88 23.04 21.11
C GLU A 469 0.06 22.97 19.82
N ALA A 470 0.19 23.97 18.93
CA ALA A 470 -0.68 24.07 17.75
C ALA A 470 -0.55 22.86 16.83
N LEU A 471 0.67 22.41 16.54
CA LEU A 471 0.89 21.21 15.73
C LEU A 471 0.27 19.98 16.39
N ARG A 472 0.48 19.79 17.69
CA ARG A 472 -0.04 18.63 18.44
C ARG A 472 -1.58 18.59 18.41
N ASN A 473 -2.23 19.75 18.53
CA ASN A 473 -3.68 19.85 18.45
C ASN A 473 -4.20 19.55 17.05
N TRP A 474 -3.51 20.00 16.00
CA TRP A 474 -3.83 19.64 14.62
C TRP A 474 -3.63 18.16 14.35
N ILE A 475 -2.58 17.52 14.89
CA ILE A 475 -2.40 16.07 14.78
C ILE A 475 -3.60 15.34 15.38
N LYS A 476 -4.03 15.71 16.60
CA LYS A 476 -5.24 15.12 17.22
C LYS A 476 -6.50 15.34 16.38
N ALA A 477 -6.69 16.54 15.85
CA ALA A 477 -7.83 16.84 14.99
C ALA A 477 -7.81 16.00 13.71
N MET A 478 -6.67 15.93 13.01
CA MET A 478 -6.52 15.13 11.79
C MET A 478 -6.65 13.63 12.08
N SER A 479 -6.15 13.14 13.21
CA SER A 479 -6.32 11.76 13.66
C SER A 479 -7.79 11.36 13.84
N PHE A 480 -8.65 12.31 14.19
CA PHE A 480 -10.09 12.08 14.30
C PHE A 480 -10.81 12.27 12.95
N ILE A 481 -10.45 13.32 12.20
CA ILE A 481 -11.13 13.70 10.95
C ILE A 481 -10.83 12.73 9.80
N LEU A 482 -9.57 12.33 9.62
CA LEU A 482 -9.17 11.56 8.43
C LEU A 482 -9.86 10.19 8.33
N PRO A 483 -9.95 9.36 9.39
CA PRO A 483 -10.66 8.08 9.29
C PRO A 483 -12.15 8.25 8.94
N LEU A 484 -12.79 9.29 9.47
CA LEU A 484 -14.19 9.61 9.20
C LEU A 484 -14.39 10.14 7.78
N LEU A 485 -13.42 10.89 7.25
CA LEU A 485 -13.44 11.35 5.87
C LEU A 485 -13.28 10.17 4.90
N CYS A 486 -12.40 9.21 5.22
CA CYS A 486 -12.27 7.97 4.44
C CYS A 486 -13.59 7.18 4.43
N LEU A 487 -14.25 7.06 5.59
CA LEU A 487 -15.59 6.47 5.68
C LEU A 487 -16.59 7.23 4.81
N ALA A 488 -16.62 8.56 4.89
CA ALA A 488 -17.55 9.37 4.10
C ALA A 488 -17.35 9.12 2.59
N VAL A 489 -16.11 9.03 2.11
CA VAL A 489 -15.82 8.68 0.72
C VAL A 489 -16.32 7.28 0.39
N PHE A 490 -16.09 6.28 1.25
CA PHE A 490 -16.61 4.93 1.04
C PHE A 490 -18.15 4.89 0.94
N LEU A 491 -18.85 5.62 1.81
CA LEU A 491 -20.31 5.69 1.84
C LEU A 491 -20.93 6.35 0.60
N THR A 492 -20.15 7.09 -0.20
CA THR A 492 -20.64 7.63 -1.49
C THR A 492 -20.90 6.55 -2.54
N GLY A 493 -20.39 5.32 -2.33
CA GLY A 493 -20.47 4.25 -3.33
C GLY A 493 -19.49 4.43 -4.49
N ALA A 494 -18.51 5.33 -4.37
CA ALA A 494 -17.45 5.49 -5.35
C ALA A 494 -16.66 4.17 -5.53
N ASN A 495 -16.41 3.79 -6.78
CA ASN A 495 -15.73 2.54 -7.11
C ASN A 495 -14.33 2.48 -6.45
N PRO A 496 -14.07 1.56 -5.51
CA PRO A 496 -12.80 1.49 -4.78
C PRO A 496 -11.60 1.27 -5.69
N VAL A 497 -11.74 0.44 -6.74
CA VAL A 497 -10.66 0.16 -7.69
C VAL A 497 -10.25 1.44 -8.42
N ARG A 498 -11.21 2.25 -8.88
CA ARG A 498 -10.91 3.53 -9.54
C ARG A 498 -10.21 4.52 -8.61
N LEU A 499 -10.67 4.63 -7.35
CA LEU A 499 -10.05 5.52 -6.37
C LEU A 499 -8.61 5.09 -6.05
N VAL A 500 -8.38 3.78 -5.90
CA VAL A 500 -7.05 3.20 -5.69
C VAL A 500 -6.16 3.46 -6.91
N LEU A 501 -6.66 3.27 -8.13
CA LEU A 501 -5.89 3.54 -9.36
C LEU A 501 -5.51 5.00 -9.49
N ILE A 502 -6.44 5.95 -9.28
CA ILE A 502 -6.15 7.39 -9.32
C ILE A 502 -5.08 7.75 -8.29
N ALA A 503 -5.22 7.27 -7.05
CA ALA A 503 -4.21 7.49 -6.01
C ALA A 503 -2.86 6.86 -6.39
N GLY A 504 -2.85 5.64 -6.93
CA GLY A 504 -1.66 4.95 -7.41
C GLY A 504 -0.92 5.71 -8.50
N THR A 505 -1.64 6.25 -9.48
CA THR A 505 -1.07 7.08 -10.54
C THR A 505 -0.46 8.37 -9.98
N MET A 506 -1.17 9.05 -9.07
CA MET A 506 -0.64 10.25 -8.41
C MET A 506 0.63 9.93 -7.60
N GLN A 507 0.67 8.79 -6.91
CA GLN A 507 1.86 8.33 -6.21
C GLN A 507 3.00 7.98 -7.17
N ALA A 508 2.71 7.31 -8.29
CA ALA A 508 3.69 6.99 -9.32
C ALA A 508 4.35 8.25 -9.91
N ILE A 509 3.59 9.35 -10.06
CA ILE A 509 4.10 10.66 -10.47
C ILE A 509 4.99 11.30 -9.39
N MET A 510 4.64 11.13 -8.11
CA MET A 510 5.40 11.69 -6.99
C MET A 510 6.76 10.99 -6.80
N LEU A 511 6.86 9.69 -7.10
CA LEU A 511 8.07 8.89 -6.89
C LEU A 511 9.33 9.48 -7.60
N PRO A 512 9.30 9.84 -8.90
CA PRO A 512 10.41 10.54 -9.55
C PRO A 512 10.80 11.85 -8.84
N MET A 513 9.82 12.62 -8.36
CA MET A 513 10.07 13.89 -7.65
C MET A 513 10.82 13.64 -6.34
N LEU A 514 10.44 12.60 -5.60
CA LEU A 514 11.12 12.18 -4.37
C LEU A 514 12.53 11.67 -4.64
N GLY A 515 12.74 10.92 -5.72
CA GLY A 515 14.07 10.48 -6.14
C GLY A 515 15.00 11.65 -6.47
N ILE A 516 14.53 12.59 -7.29
CA ILE A 516 15.28 13.82 -7.62
C ILE A 516 15.57 14.64 -6.36
N ALA A 517 14.58 14.79 -5.47
CA ALA A 517 14.75 15.47 -4.20
C ALA A 517 15.82 14.79 -3.33
N ALA A 518 15.83 13.46 -3.23
CA ALA A 518 16.84 12.71 -2.49
C ALA A 518 18.25 12.94 -3.04
N ILE A 519 18.43 12.93 -4.37
CA ILE A 519 19.70 13.28 -5.01
C ILE A 519 20.09 14.73 -4.66
N TYR A 520 19.18 15.68 -4.83
CA TYR A 520 19.44 17.09 -4.54
C TYR A 520 19.91 17.29 -3.09
N LEU A 521 19.18 16.75 -2.12
CA LEU A 521 19.52 16.85 -0.70
C LEU A 521 20.87 16.20 -0.39
N ARG A 522 21.15 15.04 -0.99
CA ARG A 522 22.42 14.33 -0.84
C ARG A 522 23.62 15.15 -1.33
N TYR A 523 23.51 15.86 -2.45
CA TYR A 523 24.65 16.60 -3.01
C TYR A 523 24.77 18.05 -2.54
N THR A 524 23.73 18.64 -1.93
CA THR A 524 23.71 20.07 -1.61
C THR A 524 23.56 20.41 -0.14
N ARG A 525 22.98 19.52 0.69
CA ARG A 525 22.60 19.86 2.06
C ARG A 525 23.12 18.91 3.14
N ILE A 526 23.66 17.75 2.77
CA ILE A 526 24.21 16.80 3.74
C ILE A 526 25.53 17.32 4.35
N ASP A 527 25.77 17.01 5.62
CA ASP A 527 27.07 17.20 6.25
C ASP A 527 28.11 16.29 5.58
N SER A 528 29.27 16.83 5.19
CA SER A 528 30.32 16.11 4.46
C SER A 528 30.80 14.86 5.21
N ARG A 529 30.77 14.88 6.55
CA ARG A 529 31.17 13.76 7.41
C ARG A 529 30.19 12.59 7.37
N LEU A 530 28.95 12.81 6.89
CA LEU A 530 27.87 11.82 6.80
C LEU A 530 27.62 11.32 5.38
N THR A 531 28.44 11.77 4.42
CA THR A 531 28.34 11.36 3.02
C THR A 531 28.60 9.86 2.85
N PRO A 532 27.78 9.14 2.07
CA PRO A 532 28.03 7.75 1.77
C PRO A 532 29.10 7.60 0.66
N GLY A 533 29.63 6.38 0.51
CA GLY A 533 30.59 6.07 -0.55
C GLY A 533 29.95 5.95 -1.95
N LYS A 534 30.79 5.96 -2.99
CA LYS A 534 30.38 5.98 -4.42
C LYS A 534 29.41 4.88 -4.84
N LEU A 535 29.52 3.68 -4.25
CA LEU A 535 28.59 2.57 -4.54
C LEU A 535 27.16 2.92 -4.15
N TRP A 536 26.98 3.62 -3.02
CA TRP A 536 25.67 4.07 -2.58
C TRP A 536 25.07 5.09 -3.55
N ASP A 537 25.92 5.94 -4.13
CA ASP A 537 25.51 6.98 -5.07
C ASP A 537 25.02 6.36 -6.38
N LEU A 538 25.72 5.32 -6.83
CA LEU A 538 25.29 4.52 -7.97
C LEU A 538 23.93 3.87 -7.69
N MET A 539 23.74 3.26 -6.52
CA MET A 539 22.46 2.64 -6.16
C MET A 539 21.33 3.65 -6.03
N LEU A 540 21.60 4.83 -5.46
CA LEU A 540 20.63 5.93 -5.39
C LEU A 540 20.26 6.42 -6.79
N PHE A 541 21.24 6.57 -7.69
CA PHE A 541 20.98 6.99 -9.06
C PHE A 541 20.16 5.95 -9.82
N LEU A 542 20.51 4.66 -9.71
CA LEU A 542 19.72 3.56 -10.30
C LEU A 542 18.31 3.51 -9.73
N SER A 543 18.16 3.78 -8.43
CA SER A 543 16.86 3.89 -7.77
C SER A 543 16.02 5.02 -8.38
N CYS A 544 16.59 6.21 -8.49
CA CYS A 544 15.91 7.37 -9.07
C CYS A 544 15.56 7.15 -10.55
N LEU A 545 16.46 6.51 -11.31
CA LEU A 545 16.20 6.13 -12.70
C LEU A 545 15.04 5.13 -12.79
N GLY A 546 15.02 4.10 -11.95
CA GLY A 546 13.92 3.12 -11.92
C GLY A 546 12.59 3.75 -11.53
N LEU A 547 12.59 4.68 -10.57
CA LEU A 547 11.41 5.46 -10.20
C LEU A 547 10.93 6.36 -11.35
N LEU A 548 11.87 7.00 -12.06
CA LEU A 548 11.57 7.84 -13.22
C LEU A 548 10.97 7.03 -14.37
N LEU A 549 11.55 5.87 -14.68
CA LEU A 549 11.06 4.98 -15.73
C LEU A 549 9.66 4.46 -15.40
N ALA A 550 9.46 3.96 -14.18
CA ALA A 550 8.16 3.42 -13.77
C ALA A 550 7.08 4.50 -13.69
N GLY A 551 7.38 5.64 -13.05
CA GLY A 551 6.45 6.78 -12.96
C GLY A 551 6.15 7.40 -14.33
N GLY A 552 7.18 7.65 -15.14
CA GLY A 552 7.05 8.25 -16.47
C GLY A 552 6.29 7.36 -17.45
N PHE A 553 6.56 6.05 -17.46
CA PHE A 553 5.82 5.12 -18.31
C PHE A 553 4.37 4.95 -17.85
N GLY A 554 4.12 4.91 -16.54
CA GLY A 554 2.76 4.86 -15.98
C GLY A 554 1.91 6.04 -16.44
N VAL A 555 2.47 7.26 -16.38
CA VAL A 555 1.81 8.48 -16.89
C VAL A 555 1.59 8.43 -18.39
N TYR A 556 2.61 8.05 -19.15
CA TYR A 556 2.53 7.99 -20.61
C TYR A 556 1.40 7.07 -21.06
N LYS A 557 1.31 5.87 -20.48
CA LYS A 557 0.23 4.94 -20.83
C LYS A 557 -1.14 5.47 -20.43
N GLN A 558 -1.29 6.11 -19.28
CA GLN A 558 -2.60 6.56 -18.85
C GLN A 558 -3.13 7.80 -19.58
N LEU A 559 -2.24 8.61 -20.18
CA LEU A 559 -2.61 9.80 -20.95
C LEU A 559 -2.73 9.53 -22.46
N PHE A 560 -2.02 8.53 -22.98
CA PHE A 560 -1.85 8.35 -24.43
C PHE A 560 -2.17 6.94 -24.94
N ALA A 561 -2.53 5.98 -24.08
CA ALA A 561 -3.02 4.66 -24.45
C ALA A 561 -4.43 4.45 -23.90
#